data_AF-A0A1F8PFK1-F1
#
_entry.id   AF-A0A1F8PFK1-F1
#
_cell.length_a   1.000
_cell.length_b   1.000
_cell.length_c   1.000
_cell.angle_alpha   90.00
_cell.angle_beta   90.00
_cell.angle_gamma   90.00
#
_symmetry.space_group_name_H-M   'P 1'
#
loop_
_entity.id
_entity.type
_entity.pdbx_description
1 polymer ?
#
loop_
_entity_poly.entity_id
_entity_poly.type
_entity_poly.pdbx_seq_one_letter_code
_entity_poly.pdbx_strand_id
1 'polypeptide(L)'
;MNFLNKKSTSQKSRAQTMVEFALALPVLLMVVYGTLETGRLLFIFASTVTAARQAVRYGSATGDNDLGTPYYQDCAGIKQSAANVGFINVFSDINITYDRGLDVSGNPQAVNGLPMDQE
;
A
#
# COMPACT_ATOMS: atom_id res chain seq x y z
N MET A 1 19.71 -41.60 69.97
CA MET A 1 19.98 -40.23 69.50
C MET A 1 19.32 -40.01 68.15
N ASN A 2 18.35 -39.10 68.08
CA ASN A 2 17.76 -38.64 66.82
C ASN A 2 18.75 -37.73 66.08
N PHE A 3 18.91 -37.94 64.78
CA PHE A 3 19.41 -36.92 63.87
C PHE A 3 18.28 -36.51 62.92
N LEU A 4 17.71 -35.35 63.22
CA LEU A 4 16.91 -34.56 62.28
C LEU A 4 17.82 -34.15 61.11
N ASN A 5 17.29 -33.91 59.90
CA ASN A 5 16.93 -32.53 59.51
C ASN A 5 16.76 -32.31 57.99
N LYS A 6 15.61 -31.69 57.68
CA LYS A 6 15.26 -30.76 56.59
C LYS A 6 15.25 -31.24 55.12
N LYS A 7 14.03 -31.51 54.63
CA LYS A 7 13.65 -31.53 53.22
C LYS A 7 14.13 -30.25 52.50
N SER A 8 14.87 -30.43 51.41
CA SER A 8 15.16 -29.39 50.42
C SER A 8 13.86 -28.91 49.79
N THR A 9 13.47 -27.67 50.08
CA THR A 9 12.25 -27.06 49.56
C THR A 9 12.46 -26.73 48.08
N SER A 10 11.75 -27.44 47.22
CA SER A 10 11.63 -27.17 45.79
C SER A 10 10.98 -25.80 45.57
N GLN A 11 11.81 -24.75 45.49
CA GLN A 11 11.38 -23.39 45.17
C GLN A 11 11.70 -22.99 43.72
N LYS A 12 12.12 -23.96 42.89
CA LYS A 12 12.62 -23.74 41.52
C LYS A 12 11.54 -23.43 40.49
N SER A 13 10.26 -23.67 40.77
CA SER A 13 9.19 -23.56 39.76
C SER A 13 8.89 -22.12 39.33
N ARG A 14 8.86 -21.15 40.25
CA ARG A 14 8.46 -19.77 39.93
C ARG A 14 9.49 -19.04 39.04
N ALA A 15 10.78 -19.26 39.26
CA ALA A 15 11.83 -18.65 38.43
C ALA A 15 11.85 -19.23 37.01
N GLN A 16 11.55 -20.54 36.87
CA GLN A 16 11.50 -21.22 35.58
C GLN A 16 10.37 -20.69 34.69
N THR A 17 9.18 -20.48 35.26
CA THR A 17 8.03 -19.92 34.50
C THR A 17 8.30 -18.51 33.98
N MET A 18 9.04 -17.66 34.73
CA MET A 18 9.41 -16.32 34.26
C MET A 18 10.32 -16.38 33.03
N VAL A 19 11.29 -17.29 33.00
CA VAL A 19 12.24 -17.43 31.88
C VAL A 19 11.53 -18.00 30.65
N GLU A 20 10.62 -18.96 30.84
CA GLU A 20 9.84 -19.55 29.76
C GLU A 20 8.94 -18.52 29.07
N PHE A 21 8.31 -17.64 29.85
CA PHE A 21 7.54 -16.51 29.31
C PHE A 21 8.42 -15.46 28.63
N ALA A 22 9.58 -15.12 29.22
CA ALA A 22 10.52 -14.16 28.66
C ALA A 22 11.11 -14.62 27.31
N LEU A 23 11.21 -15.93 27.07
CA LEU A 23 11.64 -16.49 25.80
C LEU A 23 10.51 -16.59 24.76
N ALA A 24 9.27 -16.82 25.17
CA ALA A 24 8.12 -16.88 24.26
C ALA A 24 7.69 -15.49 23.75
N LEU A 25 7.79 -14.46 24.59
CA LEU A 25 7.41 -13.08 24.28
C LEU A 25 8.08 -12.50 23.02
N PRO A 26 9.42 -12.58 22.82
CA PRO A 26 10.05 -12.03 21.62
C PRO A 26 9.61 -12.76 20.34
N VAL A 27 9.38 -14.08 20.40
CA VAL A 27 8.86 -14.85 19.26
C VAL A 27 7.43 -14.41 18.94
N LEU A 28 6.58 -14.24 19.95
CA LEU A 28 5.21 -13.76 19.77
C LEU A 28 5.18 -12.35 19.18
N LEU A 29 6.04 -11.44 19.67
CA LEU A 29 6.15 -10.09 19.10
C LEU A 29 6.66 -10.11 17.67
N MET A 30 7.63 -10.97 17.34
CA MET A 30 8.12 -11.14 15.97
C MET A 30 7.00 -11.59 15.03
N VAL A 31 6.17 -12.54 15.45
CA VAL A 31 5.02 -13.01 14.65
C VAL A 31 3.98 -11.91 14.47
N VAL A 32 3.62 -11.20 15.54
CA VAL A 32 2.66 -10.08 15.46
C VAL A 32 3.17 -8.96 14.57
N TYR A 33 4.44 -8.58 14.72
CA TYR A 33 5.03 -7.56 13.85
C TYR A 33 5.08 -8.01 12.39
N GLY A 34 5.45 -9.27 12.14
CA GLY A 34 5.46 -9.86 10.80
C GLY A 34 4.09 -9.85 10.13
N THR A 35 3.02 -10.17 10.86
CA THR A 35 1.66 -10.13 10.32
C THR A 35 1.18 -8.70 10.07
N LEU A 36 1.54 -7.75 10.93
CA LEU A 36 1.23 -6.33 10.73
C LEU A 36 1.90 -5.77 9.47
N GLU A 37 3.18 -6.04 9.27
CA GLU A 37 3.90 -5.55 8.08
C GLU A 37 3.39 -6.22 6.80
N THR A 38 3.09 -7.51 6.85
CA THR A 38 2.47 -8.22 5.71
C THR A 38 1.09 -7.63 5.37
N GLY A 39 0.28 -7.33 6.39
CA GLY A 39 -1.03 -6.69 6.22
C GLY A 39 -0.90 -5.30 5.59
N ARG A 40 0.10 -4.52 6.02
CA ARG A 40 0.41 -3.21 5.45
C ARG A 40 0.80 -3.31 3.96
N LEU A 41 1.66 -4.26 3.60
CA LEU A 41 2.06 -4.49 2.21
C LEU A 41 0.86 -4.83 1.31
N LEU A 42 -0.01 -5.74 1.78
CA LEU A 42 -1.23 -6.10 1.05
C LEU A 42 -2.18 -4.91 0.87
N PHE A 43 -2.34 -4.09 1.90
CA PHE A 43 -3.14 -2.87 1.83
C PHE A 43 -2.59 -1.87 0.82
N ILE A 44 -1.26 -1.64 0.81
CA ILE A 44 -0.60 -0.76 -0.18
C ILE A 44 -0.87 -1.24 -1.60
N PHE A 45 -0.66 -2.52 -1.85
CA PHE A 45 -0.91 -3.11 -3.16
C PHE A 45 -2.37 -2.94 -3.61
N ALA A 46 -3.32 -3.31 -2.76
CA ALA A 46 -4.75 -3.19 -3.07
C ALA A 46 -5.17 -1.74 -3.34
N SER A 47 -4.66 -0.79 -2.55
CA SER A 47 -4.95 0.63 -2.74
C SER A 47 -4.40 1.17 -4.06
N THR A 48 -3.18 0.77 -4.45
CA THR A 48 -2.54 1.21 -5.70
C THR A 48 -3.30 0.69 -6.92
N VAL A 49 -3.65 -0.60 -6.91
CA VAL A 49 -4.45 -1.21 -7.99
C VAL A 49 -5.82 -0.55 -8.11
N THR A 50 -6.45 -0.24 -6.98
CA THR A 50 -7.76 0.42 -6.98
C THR A 50 -7.65 1.86 -7.49
N ALA A 51 -6.60 2.60 -7.10
CA ALA A 51 -6.33 3.96 -7.56
C ALA A 51 -6.14 4.00 -9.08
N ALA A 52 -5.30 3.13 -9.62
CA ALA A 52 -5.09 3.00 -11.07
C ALA A 52 -6.40 2.70 -11.81
N ARG A 53 -7.24 1.81 -11.28
CA ARG A 53 -8.55 1.48 -11.88
C ARG A 53 -9.52 2.65 -11.88
N GLN A 54 -9.58 3.45 -10.80
CA GLN A 54 -10.43 4.64 -10.77
C GLN A 54 -9.94 5.70 -11.77
N ALA A 55 -8.62 5.91 -11.84
CA ALA A 55 -7.98 6.81 -12.80
C ALA A 55 -8.34 6.44 -14.24
N VAL A 56 -8.13 5.17 -14.61
CA VAL A 56 -8.45 4.66 -15.95
C VAL A 56 -9.96 4.75 -16.22
N ARG A 57 -10.82 4.39 -15.26
CA ARG A 57 -12.28 4.49 -15.44
C ARG A 57 -12.71 5.92 -15.76
N TYR A 58 -12.14 6.90 -15.07
CA TYR A 58 -12.39 8.31 -15.34
C TYR A 58 -11.88 8.70 -16.73
N GLY A 59 -10.61 8.41 -17.05
CA GLY A 59 -10.01 8.77 -18.33
C GLY A 59 -10.64 8.07 -19.55
N SER A 60 -11.21 6.88 -19.36
CA SER A 60 -11.92 6.14 -20.42
C SER A 60 -13.38 6.57 -20.63
N ALA A 61 -13.88 7.51 -19.84
CA ALA A 61 -15.24 8.02 -20.00
C ALA A 61 -15.39 8.71 -21.36
N THR A 62 -16.54 8.54 -22.00
CA THR A 62 -16.83 9.16 -23.29
C THR A 62 -17.42 10.55 -23.11
N GLY A 63 -17.06 11.47 -23.99
CA GLY A 63 -17.53 12.85 -23.97
C GLY A 63 -16.55 13.79 -23.28
N ASP A 64 -17.07 14.95 -22.89
CA ASP A 64 -16.30 16.03 -22.30
C ASP A 64 -16.72 16.25 -20.84
N ASN A 65 -15.82 16.83 -20.05
CA ASN A 65 -16.13 17.32 -18.71
C ASN A 65 -16.90 18.66 -18.77
N ASP A 66 -17.23 19.23 -17.61
CA ASP A 66 -17.95 20.51 -17.49
C ASP A 66 -17.24 21.70 -18.16
N LEU A 67 -15.94 21.57 -18.47
CA LEU A 67 -15.11 22.57 -19.13
C LEU A 67 -14.97 22.35 -20.65
N GLY A 68 -15.62 21.33 -21.20
CA GLY A 68 -15.53 20.98 -22.61
C GLY A 68 -14.21 20.31 -23.01
N THR A 69 -13.43 19.80 -22.04
CA THR A 69 -12.23 19.00 -22.33
C THR A 69 -12.57 17.51 -22.32
N PRO A 70 -12.13 16.72 -23.31
CA PRO A 70 -12.36 15.28 -23.30
C PRO A 70 -11.77 14.63 -22.05
N TYR A 71 -12.47 13.66 -21.47
CA TYR A 71 -12.04 13.02 -20.21
C TYR A 71 -10.63 12.41 -20.26
N TYR A 72 -10.21 11.90 -21.42
CA TYR A 72 -8.87 11.34 -21.59
C TYR A 72 -7.75 12.41 -21.56
N GLN A 73 -8.09 13.69 -21.71
CA GLN A 73 -7.17 14.84 -21.61
C GLN A 73 -7.28 15.57 -20.27
N ASP A 74 -8.25 15.22 -19.42
CA ASP A 74 -8.44 15.85 -18.10
C ASP A 74 -7.50 15.21 -17.06
N CYS A 75 -6.23 15.58 -17.11
CA CYS A 75 -5.21 15.06 -16.18
C CYS A 75 -5.54 15.38 -14.71
N ALA A 76 -6.19 16.52 -14.43
CA ALA A 76 -6.56 16.91 -13.08
C ALA A 76 -7.64 15.96 -12.51
N GLY A 77 -8.69 15.69 -13.30
CA GLY A 77 -9.76 14.75 -12.94
C GLY A 77 -9.26 13.30 -12.79
N ILE A 78 -8.34 12.87 -13.66
CA ILE A 78 -7.70 11.54 -13.56
C ILE A 78 -6.86 11.44 -12.27
N LYS A 79 -6.01 12.43 -11.98
CA LYS A 79 -5.19 12.48 -10.75
C LYS A 79 -6.05 12.51 -9.50
N GLN A 80 -7.13 13.29 -9.50
CA GLN A 80 -8.05 13.36 -8.37
C GLN A 80 -8.79 12.04 -8.14
N SER A 81 -9.23 11.38 -9.21
CA SER A 81 -9.88 10.07 -9.13
C SER A 81 -8.98 8.98 -8.54
N ALA A 82 -7.67 9.05 -8.79
CA ALA A 82 -6.66 8.19 -8.17
C ALA A 82 -6.43 8.54 -6.69
N ALA A 83 -6.27 9.83 -6.38
CA ALA A 83 -5.96 10.33 -5.04
C ALA A 83 -7.07 10.03 -4.02
N ASN A 84 -8.33 9.97 -4.46
CA ASN A 84 -9.48 9.71 -3.59
C ASN A 84 -9.56 8.26 -3.06
N VAL A 85 -8.73 7.33 -3.56
CA VAL A 85 -8.83 5.90 -3.22
C VAL A 85 -8.16 5.54 -1.89
N GLY A 86 -7.23 6.34 -1.37
CA GLY A 86 -6.45 5.97 -0.20
C GLY A 86 -6.17 7.13 0.75
N PHE A 87 -6.60 6.98 2.01
CA PHE A 87 -6.24 7.90 3.10
C PHE A 87 -4.84 7.62 3.68
N ILE A 88 -4.43 6.35 3.73
CA ILE A 88 -3.17 5.92 4.37
C ILE A 88 -1.98 6.00 3.40
N ASN A 89 -2.22 5.86 2.09
CA ASN A 89 -1.18 5.94 1.06
C ASN A 89 -1.37 7.21 0.25
N VAL A 90 -0.54 8.22 0.52
CA VAL A 90 -0.48 9.45 -0.27
C VAL A 90 0.44 9.20 -1.46
N PHE A 91 -0.11 9.21 -2.67
CA PHE A 91 0.68 9.13 -3.89
C PHE A 91 1.44 10.46 -4.07
N SER A 92 2.77 10.41 -4.12
CA SER A 92 3.60 11.60 -4.33
C SER A 92 3.69 12.00 -5.81
N ASP A 93 3.54 11.02 -6.71
CA ASP A 93 3.62 11.22 -8.15
C ASP A 93 2.70 10.25 -8.89
N ILE A 94 2.06 10.73 -9.95
CA ILE A 94 1.13 9.98 -10.80
C ILE A 94 1.41 10.41 -12.24
N ASN A 95 2.15 9.56 -12.95
CA ASN A 95 2.41 9.74 -14.38
C ASN A 95 1.21 9.22 -15.20
N ILE A 96 0.76 10.00 -16.17
CA ILE A 96 -0.38 9.70 -17.05
C ILE A 96 0.11 9.83 -18.48
N THR A 97 0.08 8.72 -19.21
CA THR A 97 0.42 8.68 -20.63
C THR A 97 -0.78 8.16 -21.42
N TYR A 98 -1.11 8.80 -22.54
CA TYR A 98 -2.12 8.31 -23.48
C TYR A 98 -1.58 8.35 -24.91
N ASP A 99 -1.99 7.38 -25.72
CA ASP A 99 -1.64 7.32 -27.14
C ASP A 99 -2.72 8.02 -27.96
N ARG A 100 -2.30 8.83 -28.94
CA ARG A 100 -3.18 9.51 -29.91
C ARG A 100 -3.33 8.73 -31.21
N GLY A 101 -2.72 7.55 -31.29
CA GLY A 101 -2.73 6.68 -32.47
C GLY A 101 -1.82 7.20 -33.57
N LEU A 102 -2.08 6.74 -34.80
CA LEU A 102 -1.35 7.15 -36.00
C LEU A 102 -2.03 8.35 -36.66
N ASP A 103 -1.26 9.26 -37.28
CA ASP A 103 -1.86 10.24 -38.22
C ASP A 103 -2.35 9.56 -39.49
N VAL A 104 -2.97 10.38 -40.34
CA VAL A 104 -3.31 10.10 -41.74
C VAL A 104 -2.14 9.59 -42.59
N SER A 105 -0.89 9.74 -42.13
CA SER A 105 0.32 9.28 -42.83
C SER A 105 0.89 7.97 -42.25
N GLY A 106 0.27 7.41 -41.21
CA GLY A 106 0.73 6.19 -40.54
C GLY A 106 1.86 6.42 -39.54
N ASN A 107 2.16 7.66 -39.14
CA ASN A 107 3.18 7.97 -38.14
C ASN A 107 2.58 8.10 -36.73
N PRO A 108 3.28 7.64 -35.67
CA PRO A 108 2.85 7.87 -34.29
C PRO A 108 2.70 9.35 -33.98
N GLN A 109 1.56 9.75 -33.43
CA GLN A 109 1.30 11.13 -33.04
C GLN A 109 2.05 11.49 -31.76
N ALA A 110 3.16 12.22 -31.89
CA ALA A 110 3.94 12.72 -30.75
C ALA A 110 3.06 13.55 -29.81
N VAL A 111 3.21 13.38 -28.49
CA VAL A 111 2.45 14.10 -27.44
C VAL A 111 2.97 15.54 -27.31
N ASN A 112 2.84 16.36 -28.35
CA ASN A 112 3.09 17.79 -28.26
C ASN A 112 1.91 18.49 -27.57
N GLY A 113 2.19 19.16 -26.45
CA GLY A 113 1.27 20.11 -25.80
C GLY A 113 0.89 19.84 -24.35
N LEU A 114 1.45 18.83 -23.68
CA LEU A 114 1.28 18.68 -22.23
C LEU A 114 2.44 19.38 -21.50
N PRO A 115 2.19 20.12 -20.41
CA PRO A 115 3.27 20.66 -19.59
C PRO A 115 4.21 19.54 -19.14
N MET A 116 5.51 19.86 -19.05
CA MET A 116 6.65 18.94 -18.87
C MET A 116 6.67 18.17 -17.53
N ASP A 117 5.55 18.09 -16.82
CA ASP A 117 5.30 17.28 -15.63
C ASP A 117 4.49 16.00 -15.93
N GLN A 118 4.31 15.68 -17.22
CA GLN A 118 3.44 14.60 -17.73
C GLN A 118 4.16 13.84 -18.86
N GLU A 119 5.28 13.19 -18.54
CA GLU A 119 5.95 12.21 -19.41
C GLU A 119 6.20 10.92 -18.62
#